data_AF-A0A7C5IW00-F1
#
_entry.id   AF-A0A7C5IW00-F1
#
_cell.length_a   1.000
_cell.length_b   1.000
_cell.length_c   1.000
_cell.angle_alpha   90.00
_cell.angle_beta   90.00
_cell.angle_gamma   90.00
#
_symmetry.space_group_name_H-M   'P 1'
#
loop_
_entity.id
_entity.type
_entity.pdbx_description
1 polymer ?
#
loop_
_entity_poly.entity_id
_entity_poly.type
_entity_poly.pdbx_seq_one_letter_code
_entity_poly.pdbx_strand_id
1 'polypeptide(L)'
;LHVLRLDGEIVAVRYNLVHGQHNFALISSMSAREELRPGSPGKQNILRAMQAIFEDGNTLCDMGEGYSDEKRHWCNVTIPLRTHYLALSRHGELVGKLHRLKEQARNKIKNNKHLFKLFKAARATAG
;
A
#
# COMPACT_ATOMS: atom_id res chain seq x y z
N LEU A 1 -5.66 -17.17 2.54
CA LEU A 1 -5.63 -16.27 3.73
C LEU A 1 -4.36 -16.59 4.51
N HIS A 2 -3.50 -15.61 4.80
CA HIS A 2 -2.34 -15.81 5.67
C HIS A 2 -2.62 -15.33 7.08
N VAL A 3 -2.41 -16.21 8.06
CA VAL A 3 -2.66 -15.93 9.48
C VAL A 3 -1.35 -16.06 10.21
N LEU A 4 -0.98 -15.02 10.96
CA LEU A 4 0.13 -15.06 11.91
C LEU A 4 -0.44 -15.29 13.30
N ARG A 5 0.05 -16.34 13.96
CA ARG A 5 -0.30 -16.67 15.33
C ARG A 5 0.90 -16.47 16.27
N LEU A 6 0.60 -16.07 17.50
CA LEU A 6 1.53 -16.05 18.62
C LEU A 6 0.84 -16.75 19.79
N ASP A 7 1.44 -17.81 20.33
CA ASP A 7 0.87 -18.62 21.41
C ASP A 7 -0.56 -19.11 21.13
N GLY A 8 -0.82 -19.50 19.87
CA GLY A 8 -2.14 -19.93 19.40
C GLY A 8 -3.09 -18.81 19.02
N GLU A 9 -2.85 -17.57 19.44
CA GLU A 9 -3.72 -16.42 19.19
C GLU A 9 -3.43 -15.74 17.85
N ILE A 10 -4.47 -15.27 17.15
CA ILE A 10 -4.30 -14.54 15.89
C ILE A 10 -3.86 -13.11 16.19
N VAL A 11 -2.65 -12.75 15.76
CA VAL A 11 -2.07 -11.41 15.97
C VAL A 11 -1.98 -10.59 14.69
N ALA A 12 -2.03 -11.22 13.52
CA ALA A 12 -2.17 -10.55 12.24
C ALA A 12 -2.76 -11.47 11.17
N VAL A 13 -3.50 -10.88 10.25
CA VAL A 13 -4.11 -11.57 9.11
C VAL A 13 -3.91 -10.79 7.83
N ARG A 14 -3.76 -11.51 6.73
CA ARG A 14 -3.70 -10.94 5.40
C ARG A 14 -4.51 -11.75 4.41
N TYR A 15 -5.43 -11.07 3.74
CA TYR A 15 -6.16 -11.60 2.61
C TYR A 15 -5.39 -11.29 1.33
N ASN A 16 -5.08 -12.35 0.59
CA ASN A 16 -4.45 -12.26 -0.71
C ASN A 16 -5.33 -12.93 -1.75
N LEU A 17 -5.21 -12.49 -2.99
CA LEU A 17 -5.72 -13.19 -4.17
C LEU A 17 -4.56 -13.72 -4.99
N VAL A 18 -4.71 -14.92 -5.54
CA VAL A 18 -3.75 -15.50 -6.49
C VAL A 18 -4.42 -15.58 -7.85
N HIS A 19 -3.71 -15.14 -8.89
CA HIS A 19 -4.12 -15.30 -10.28
C HIS A 19 -2.90 -15.66 -11.14
N GLY A 20 -2.89 -16.86 -11.70
CA GLY A 20 -1.68 -17.43 -12.30
C GLY A 20 -0.58 -17.59 -11.26
N GLN A 21 0.63 -17.12 -11.56
CA GLN A 21 1.78 -17.13 -10.64
C GLN A 21 1.95 -15.80 -9.87
N HIS A 22 0.90 -14.98 -9.82
CA HIS A 22 0.94 -13.66 -9.17
C HIS A 22 0.04 -13.65 -7.95
N ASN A 23 0.60 -13.24 -6.82
CA ASN A 23 -0.13 -12.97 -5.60
C ASN A 23 -0.37 -11.48 -5.41
N PHE A 24 -1.59 -11.10 -5.05
CA PHE A 24 -2.00 -9.73 -4.76
C PHE A 24 -2.35 -9.60 -3.27
N ALA A 25 -1.58 -8.78 -2.55
CA ALA A 25 -1.80 -8.51 -1.14
C ALA A 25 -2.80 -7.37 -0.94
N LEU A 26 -4.04 -7.72 -0.57
CA LEU A 26 -5.16 -6.79 -0.62
C LEU A 26 -5.49 -6.15 0.73
N ILE A 27 -5.79 -6.99 1.72
CA ILE A 27 -6.29 -6.54 3.02
C ILE A 27 -5.38 -7.09 4.09
N SER A 28 -4.90 -6.22 4.96
CA SER A 28 -4.12 -6.58 6.13
C SER A 28 -4.78 -6.02 7.39
N SER A 29 -4.85 -6.83 8.42
CA SER A 29 -5.26 -6.41 9.77
C SER A 29 -4.30 -7.01 10.79
N MET A 30 -4.08 -6.30 11.88
CA MET A 30 -3.20 -6.73 12.97
C MET A 30 -3.75 -6.29 14.31
N SER A 31 -3.32 -6.98 15.37
CA SER A 31 -3.64 -6.60 16.73
C SER A 31 -3.15 -5.18 17.03
N ALA A 32 -3.99 -4.41 17.71
CA ALA A 32 -3.66 -3.06 18.20
C ALA A 32 -3.04 -3.05 19.61
N ARG A 33 -2.82 -4.24 20.19
CA ARG A 33 -2.23 -4.42 21.53
C ARG A 33 -0.82 -3.84 21.60
N GLU A 34 -0.59 -2.98 22.59
CA GLU A 34 0.65 -2.20 22.71
C GLU A 34 1.86 -3.10 22.91
N GLU A 35 1.71 -4.15 23.74
CA GLU A 35 2.75 -5.12 24.06
C GLU A 35 3.25 -5.92 22.84
N LEU A 36 2.45 -5.99 21.76
CA LEU A 36 2.82 -6.69 20.54
C LEU A 36 3.53 -5.77 19.53
N ARG A 37 3.46 -4.44 19.68
CA ARG A 37 4.02 -3.47 18.73
C ARG A 37 5.52 -3.64 18.49
N PRO A 38 6.38 -3.92 19.50
CA PRO A 38 7.80 -4.14 19.26
C PRO A 38 8.07 -5.28 18.26
N GLY A 39 7.26 -6.34 18.29
CA GLY A 39 7.35 -7.47 17.35
C GLY A 39 6.84 -7.15 15.94
N SER A 40 6.15 -6.01 15.75
CA SER A 40 5.57 -5.58 14.47
C SER A 40 4.76 -6.69 13.76
N PRO A 41 3.63 -7.17 14.32
CA PRO A 41 2.89 -8.32 13.80
C PRO A 41 2.51 -8.18 12.33
N GLY A 42 2.15 -6.95 11.91
CA GLY A 42 1.87 -6.63 10.52
C GLY A 42 3.06 -6.90 9.60
N LYS A 43 4.28 -6.48 9.98
CA LYS A 43 5.51 -6.71 9.20
C LYS A 43 5.93 -8.18 9.19
N GLN A 44 5.75 -8.87 10.31
CA GLN A 44 6.04 -10.31 10.39
C GLN A 44 5.09 -11.11 9.48
N ASN A 45 3.79 -10.81 9.49
CA ASN A 45 2.79 -11.57 8.75
C ASN A 45 3.04 -11.56 7.24
N ILE A 46 3.35 -10.40 6.69
CA ILE A 46 3.68 -10.22 5.27
C ILE A 46 5.05 -10.81 4.89
N LEU A 47 6.07 -10.76 5.75
CA LEU A 47 7.33 -11.48 5.51
C LEU A 47 7.07 -12.98 5.37
N ARG A 48 6.34 -13.55 6.33
CA ARG A 48 5.96 -14.97 6.31
C ARG A 48 5.05 -15.31 5.13
N ALA A 49 4.14 -14.40 4.78
CA ALA A 49 3.29 -14.57 3.60
C ALA A 49 4.14 -14.61 2.32
N MET A 50 5.08 -13.67 2.13
CA MET A 50 5.95 -13.65 0.97
C MET A 50 6.78 -14.95 0.85
N GLN A 51 7.35 -15.44 1.96
CA GLN A 51 8.08 -16.71 1.98
C GLN A 51 7.22 -17.85 1.44
N ALA A 52 6.03 -18.05 2.02
CA ALA A 52 5.11 -19.10 1.60
C ALA A 52 4.63 -18.92 0.14
N ILE A 53 4.34 -17.68 -0.28
CA ILE A 53 3.90 -17.37 -1.66
C ILE A 53 4.96 -17.80 -2.68
N PHE A 54 6.24 -17.50 -2.41
CA PHE A 54 7.34 -17.86 -3.30
C PHE A 54 7.69 -19.35 -3.24
N GLU A 55 7.59 -19.98 -2.06
CA GLU A 55 7.72 -21.44 -1.90
C GLU A 55 6.63 -22.19 -2.70
N ASP A 56 5.42 -21.63 -2.77
CA ASP A 56 4.30 -22.14 -3.57
C ASP A 56 4.47 -21.90 -5.10
N GLY A 57 5.61 -21.33 -5.53
CA GLY A 57 5.94 -21.17 -6.95
C GLY A 57 5.34 -19.93 -7.63
N ASN A 58 4.81 -18.97 -6.86
CA ASN A 58 4.50 -17.64 -7.40
C ASN A 58 5.79 -16.91 -7.74
N THR A 59 5.74 -16.05 -8.75
CA THR A 59 6.90 -15.26 -9.21
C THR A 59 6.80 -13.78 -8.82
N LEU A 60 5.62 -13.35 -8.36
CA LEU A 60 5.32 -11.96 -8.04
C LEU A 60 4.42 -11.84 -6.81
N CYS A 61 4.76 -10.88 -5.94
CA CYS A 61 3.91 -10.41 -4.86
C CYS A 61 3.61 -8.92 -5.05
N ASP A 62 2.38 -8.57 -5.41
CA ASP A 62 1.90 -7.20 -5.55
C ASP A 62 1.42 -6.68 -4.19
N MET A 63 2.09 -5.66 -3.65
CA MET A 63 1.72 -5.02 -2.38
C MET A 63 0.70 -3.88 -2.54
N GLY A 64 0.26 -3.59 -3.77
CA GLY A 64 -0.67 -2.51 -4.14
C GLY A 64 -0.05 -1.11 -4.11
N GLU A 65 -0.82 -0.09 -4.49
CA GLU A 65 -0.40 1.32 -4.45
C GLU A 65 -0.10 1.78 -3.02
N GLY A 66 1.02 2.47 -2.80
CA GLY A 66 1.27 3.13 -1.52
C GLY A 66 2.73 3.52 -1.31
N TYR A 67 2.95 4.32 -0.27
CA TYR A 67 4.26 4.85 0.12
C TYR A 67 4.60 4.46 1.55
N SER A 68 4.02 3.36 2.05
CA SER A 68 4.39 2.87 3.38
C SER A 68 5.87 2.50 3.39
N ASP A 69 6.50 2.69 4.54
CA ASP A 69 7.89 2.33 4.75
C ASP A 69 8.15 0.86 4.40
N GLU A 70 7.21 -0.01 4.74
CA GLU A 70 7.18 -1.43 4.40
C GLU A 70 7.31 -1.68 2.89
N LYS A 71 6.45 -1.06 2.07
CA LYS A 71 6.47 -1.23 0.60
C LYS A 71 7.80 -0.74 0.02
N ARG A 72 8.37 0.32 0.59
CA ARG A 72 9.68 0.83 0.14
C ARG A 72 10.83 -0.14 0.43
N HIS A 73 10.74 -0.91 1.51
CA HIS A 73 11.80 -1.85 1.87
C HIS A 73 11.72 -3.17 1.10
N TRP A 74 10.53 -3.61 0.71
CA TRP A 74 10.37 -4.95 0.12
C TRP A 74 10.00 -4.96 -1.36
N CYS A 75 9.35 -3.91 -1.89
CA CYS A 75 9.10 -3.83 -3.32
C CYS A 75 10.39 -3.42 -4.05
N ASN A 76 10.97 -4.36 -4.78
CA ASN A 76 12.12 -4.13 -5.65
C ASN A 76 11.74 -3.54 -7.01
N VAL A 77 10.50 -3.71 -7.45
CA VAL A 77 9.96 -3.16 -8.70
C VAL A 77 8.81 -2.22 -8.38
N THR A 78 8.85 -1.00 -8.93
CA THR A 78 7.75 -0.03 -8.84
C THR A 78 7.07 0.08 -10.20
N ILE A 79 5.77 -0.22 -10.25
CA ILE A 79 4.98 -0.12 -11.48
C ILE A 79 4.25 1.23 -11.49
N PRO A 80 4.42 2.06 -12.55
CA PRO A 80 3.69 3.32 -12.64
C PRO A 80 2.21 3.05 -12.96
N LEU A 81 1.32 3.42 -12.04
CA LEU A 81 -0.13 3.38 -12.27
C LEU A 81 -0.58 4.60 -13.07
N ARG A 82 -1.42 4.36 -14.08
CA ARG A 82 -2.01 5.41 -14.93
C ARG A 82 -3.52 5.36 -14.84
N THR A 83 -4.12 6.48 -14.44
CA THR A 83 -5.58 6.62 -14.42
C THR A 83 -6.03 7.40 -15.64
N HIS A 84 -6.90 6.79 -16.45
CA HIS A 84 -7.48 7.40 -17.63
C HIS A 84 -8.93 7.78 -17.36
N TYR A 85 -9.27 9.05 -17.60
CA TYR A 85 -10.63 9.56 -17.46
C TYR A 85 -11.22 9.76 -18.86
N LEU A 86 -12.37 9.15 -19.11
CA LEU A 86 -13.20 9.43 -20.28
C LEU A 86 -14.38 10.30 -19.85
N ALA A 87 -14.31 11.58 -20.17
CA ALA A 87 -15.40 12.50 -19.88
C ALA A 87 -16.54 12.31 -20.89
N LEU A 88 -17.76 12.07 -20.38
CA LEU A 88 -18.96 11.93 -21.20
C LEU A 88 -19.73 13.27 -21.34
N SER A 89 -19.24 14.34 -20.72
CA SER A 89 -19.84 15.68 -20.76
C SER A 89 -18.78 16.76 -20.54
N ARG A 90 -19.09 18.01 -20.93
CA ARG A 90 -18.22 19.18 -20.68
C ARG A 90 -17.93 19.40 -19.19
N HIS A 91 -18.92 19.14 -18.33
CA HIS A 91 -18.71 19.17 -16.88
C HIS A 91 -17.71 18.08 -16.44
N GLY A 92 -17.86 16.87 -16.98
CA GLY A 92 -16.92 15.78 -16.75
C GLY A 92 -15.49 16.11 -17.23
N GLU A 93 -15.34 16.85 -18.33
CA GLU A 93 -14.03 17.32 -18.79
C GLU A 93 -13.39 18.28 -17.78
N LEU A 94 -14.16 19.22 -17.24
CA LEU A 94 -13.68 20.17 -16.24
C LEU A 94 -13.25 19.45 -14.97
N VAL A 95 -14.10 18.57 -14.45
CA VAL A 95 -13.80 17.74 -13.26
C VAL A 95 -12.58 16.86 -13.51
N GLY A 96 -12.48 16.24 -14.69
CA GLY A 96 -11.34 15.41 -15.08
C GLY A 96 -10.04 16.19 -15.15
N LYS A 97 -10.05 17.41 -15.69
CA LYS A 97 -8.89 18.32 -15.69
C LYS A 97 -8.47 18.68 -14.27
N LEU A 98 -9.42 19.07 -13.41
CA LEU A 98 -9.13 19.41 -12.02
C LEU A 98 -8.55 18.23 -11.24
N HIS A 99 -9.12 17.03 -11.42
CA HIS A 99 -8.62 15.81 -10.82
C HIS A 99 -7.19 15.48 -11.29
N ARG A 100 -6.92 15.60 -12.59
CA ARG A 100 -5.57 15.38 -13.14
C ARG A 100 -4.54 16.35 -12.54
N LEU A 101 -4.89 17.62 -12.41
CA LEU A 101 -4.02 18.63 -11.78
C LEU A 101 -3.76 18.28 -10.31
N LYS A 102 -4.80 17.90 -9.56
CA LYS A 102 -4.67 17.45 -8.16
C LYS A 102 -3.74 16.25 -8.03
N GLU A 103 -3.90 15.24 -8.89
CA GLU A 103 -3.06 14.04 -8.87
C GLU A 103 -1.60 14.34 -9.25
N GLN A 104 -1.36 15.18 -10.25
CA GLN A 104 -0.02 15.64 -10.60
C GLN A 104 0.65 16.41 -9.45
N ALA A 105 -0.09 17.32 -8.80
CA ALA A 105 0.40 18.04 -7.63
C ALA A 105 0.73 17.08 -6.48
N ARG A 106 -0.17 16.13 -6.19
CA ARG A 106 0.01 15.08 -5.18
C ARG A 106 1.28 14.27 -5.45
N ASN A 107 1.50 13.84 -6.70
CA ASN A 107 2.68 13.07 -7.09
C ASN A 107 3.97 13.89 -6.99
N LYS A 108 3.95 15.17 -7.40
CA LYS A 108 5.10 16.08 -7.23
C LYS A 108 5.48 16.26 -5.76
N ILE A 109 4.48 16.45 -4.89
CA ILE A 109 4.71 16.57 -3.44
C ILE A 109 5.30 15.27 -2.89
N LYS A 110 4.70 14.11 -3.21
CA LYS A 110 5.15 12.81 -2.70
C LYS A 110 6.55 12.42 -3.19
N ASN A 111 6.91 12.78 -4.43
CA ASN A 111 8.22 12.45 -5.00
C ASN A 111 9.33 13.42 -4.57
N ASN A 112 9.00 14.55 -3.93
CA ASN A 112 9.97 15.52 -3.44
C ASN A 112 9.98 15.54 -1.91
N LYS A 113 11.08 15.06 -1.30
CA LYS A 113 11.22 14.96 0.17
C LYS A 113 11.00 16.30 0.89
N HIS A 114 11.37 17.44 0.28
CA HIS A 114 11.18 18.76 0.88
C HIS A 114 9.72 19.19 0.81
N LEU A 115 9.07 19.06 -0.35
CA LEU A 115 7.66 19.38 -0.51
C LEU A 115 6.77 18.49 0.36
N PHE A 116 7.10 17.20 0.49
CA PHE A 116 6.37 16.27 1.34
C PHE A 116 6.44 16.66 2.83
N LYS A 117 7.63 17.07 3.31
CA LYS A 117 7.80 17.57 4.69
C LYS A 117 6.98 18.84 4.94
N LEU A 118 7.04 19.81 4.02
CA LEU A 118 6.28 21.05 4.11
C LEU A 118 4.77 20.80 4.10
N PHE A 119 4.30 19.92 3.21
CA PHE A 119 2.89 19.53 3.14
C PHE A 119 2.43 18.87 4.45
N LYS A 120 3.24 17.96 5.01
CA LYS A 120 2.92 17.30 6.28
C LYS A 120 2.84 18.29 7.44
N ALA A 121 3.72 19.30 7.47
CA ALA A 121 3.71 20.37 8.46
C ALA A 121 2.47 21.27 8.32
N ALA A 122 2.16 21.74 7.09
CA ALA A 122 1.00 22.58 6.83
C ALA A 122 -0.33 21.88 7.16
N ARG A 123 -0.42 20.56 6.91
CA ARG A 123 -1.60 19.76 7.27
C ARG A 123 -1.77 19.62 8.79
N ALA A 124 -0.67 19.57 9.54
CA ALA A 124 -0.71 19.47 11.00
C ALA A 124 -1.11 20.78 11.69
N THR A 125 -0.96 21.92 11.01
CA THR A 125 -1.37 23.24 11.51
C THR A 125 -2.77 23.67 11.09
N ALA A 126 -3.36 23.01 10.07
CA ALA A 126 -4.66 23.37 9.49
C ALA A 126 -5.80 22.42 9.92
N GLY A 127 -5.53 21.46 10.79
CA GLY A 127 -6.53 20.58 11.42
C GLY A 127 -6.37 20.61 12.93
#